data_AF-A0A0F0HAC7-F1
#
_entry.id   AF-A0A0F0HAC7-F1
#
_cell.length_a   1.000
_cell.length_b   1.000
_cell.length_c   1.000
_cell.angle_alpha   90.00
_cell.angle_beta   90.00
_cell.angle_gamma   90.00
#
_symmetry.space_group_name_H-M   'P 1'
#
loop_
_entity.id
_entity.type
_entity.pdbx_description
1 polymer ?
#
loop_
_entity_poly.entity_id
_entity_poly.type
_entity_poly.pdbx_seq_one_letter_code
_entity_poly.pdbx_strand_id
1 'polypeptide(L)' 'MTVGDIIGEPFEIHPEVAPKGDRRRAVQDLLDGVGPNPEYIKRYPHPFSGGQSQRTGIARGLACKREVIICEDTVPSR' A
#
# COMPACT_ATOMS: atom_id res chain seq x y z
N MET A 1 9.20 5.53 7.96
CA MET A 1 8.95 5.15 6.55
C MET A 1 7.78 5.96 6.03
N THR A 2 7.88 6.46 4.80
CA THR A 2 6.76 7.08 4.10
C THR A 2 5.72 6.01 3.72
N VAL A 3 4.52 6.43 3.36
CA VAL A 3 3.46 5.55 2.83
C VAL A 3 3.96 4.78 1.61
N GLY A 4 4.75 5.44 0.75
CA GLY A 4 5.36 4.80 -0.40
C GLY A 4 6.37 3.72 -0.04
N ASP A 5 7.19 3.96 0.98
CA ASP A 5 8.13 2.96 1.47
C ASP A 5 7.38 1.74 2.03
N ILE A 6 6.30 1.96 2.78
CA ILE A 6 5.50 0.88 3.39
C ILE A 6 4.86 0.00 2.32
N ILE A 7 4.22 0.61 1.31
CA ILE A 7 3.57 -0.13 0.22
C ILE A 7 4.60 -0.76 -0.72
N GLY A 8 5.75 -0.11 -0.90
CA GLY A 8 6.81 -0.57 -1.77
C GLY A 8 7.69 -1.66 -1.16
N GLU A 9 7.79 -1.76 0.17
CA GLU A 9 8.65 -2.71 0.88
C GLU A 9 8.53 -4.16 0.38
N PRO A 10 7.33 -4.70 0.07
CA PRO A 10 7.20 -6.02 -0.52
C PRO A 10 8.02 -6.26 -1.79
N PHE A 11 8.24 -5.23 -2.62
CA PHE A 11 9.06 -5.36 -3.82
C PHE A 11 10.56 -5.53 -3.52
N GLU A 12 11.01 -5.11 -2.34
CA GLU A 12 12.39 -5.33 -1.87
C GLU A 12 12.55 -6.72 -1.23
N ILE A 13 11.55 -7.13 -0.43
CA ILE A 13 11.55 -8.42 0.27
C ILE A 13 11.30 -9.58 -0.72
N HIS A 14 10.45 -9.35 -1.73
CA HIS A 14 10.02 -10.33 -2.71
C HIS A 14 10.29 -9.80 -4.14
N PRO A 15 11.54 -9.89 -4.63
CA PRO A 15 11.89 -9.39 -5.97
C PRO A 15 11.10 -10.03 -7.11
N GLU A 16 10.55 -11.24 -6.91
CA GLU A 16 9.73 -11.95 -7.89
C GLU A 16 8.39 -11.27 -8.19
N VAL A 17 7.86 -10.46 -7.27
CA VAL A 17 6.63 -9.70 -7.46
C VAL A 17 6.88 -8.24 -7.85
N ALA A 18 8.14 -7.80 -7.80
CA ALA A 18 8.52 -6.44 -8.11
C ALA A 18 8.09 -6.05 -9.54
N PRO A 19 7.58 -4.82 -9.74
CA PRO A 19 7.25 -4.34 -11.07
C PRO A 19 8.52 -4.26 -11.92
N LYS A 20 8.43 -4.71 -13.17
CA LYS A 20 9.55 -4.63 -14.14
C LYS A 20 9.87 -3.20 -14.60
N GLY A 21 9.00 -2.24 -14.28
CA GLY A 21 9.10 -0.83 -14.67
C GLY A 21 9.20 0.09 -13.46
N ASP A 22 8.50 1.21 -13.51
CA ASP A 22 8.57 2.22 -12.45
C ASP A 22 7.86 1.75 -11.16
N ARG A 23 8.68 1.44 -10.14
CA ARG A 23 8.21 1.09 -8.79
C ARG A 23 7.34 2.18 -8.18
N ARG A 24 7.69 3.45 -8.41
CA ARG A 24 6.92 4.59 -7.90
C ARG A 24 5.52 4.57 -8.50
N ARG A 25 5.41 4.30 -9.80
CA ARG A 25 4.12 4.22 -10.48
C ARG A 25 3.28 3.07 -9.95
N ALA A 26 3.87 1.89 -9.77
CA ALA A 26 3.15 0.74 -9.21
C ALA A 26 2.59 1.02 -7.80
N VAL A 27 3.35 1.71 -6.95
CA VAL A 27 2.89 2.12 -5.62
C VAL A 27 1.76 3.15 -5.70
N GLN A 28 1.84 4.10 -6.64
CA GLN A 28 0.77 5.08 -6.88
C GLN A 28 -0.52 4.40 -7.36
N ASP A 29 -0.41 3.43 -8.28
CA ASP A 29 -1.56 2.69 -8.78
C ASP A 29 -2.21 1.84 -7.66
N LEU A 30 -1.42 1.26 -6.76
CA LEU A 30 -1.92 0.56 -5.56
C LEU A 30 -2.66 1.51 -4.61
N LEU A 31 -2.11 2.69 -4.34
CA LEU A 31 -2.76 3.71 -3.51
C LEU A 31 -4.09 4.17 -4.10
N ASP A 32 -4.12 4.42 -5.40
CA ASP A 32 -5.34 4.81 -6.11
C ASP A 32 -6.43 3.74 -5.97
N GLY A 33 -6.05 2.47 -6.18
CA GLY A 33 -6.97 1.34 -6.09
C GLY A 33 -7.57 1.11 -4.70
N VAL A 34 -6.90 1.55 -3.64
CA VAL A 34 -7.42 1.47 -2.26
C VAL A 34 -7.98 2.80 -1.75
N GLY A 35 -7.91 3.89 -2.51
CA GLY A 35 -8.63 5.15 -2.25
C GLY A 35 -7.85 6.35 -1.68
N PRO A 36 -6.76 6.24 -0.88
CA PRO A 36 -5.92 7.40 -0.58
C PRO A 36 -5.34 8.03 -1.85
N ASN A 37 -5.19 9.35 -1.85
CA ASN A 37 -4.62 10.07 -3.00
C ASN A 37 -3.20 9.57 -3.33
N PRO A 38 -2.90 9.16 -4.58
CA PRO A 38 -1.58 8.65 -4.98
C PRO A 38 -0.41 9.62 -4.76
N GLU A 39 -0.68 10.93 -4.70
CA GLU A 39 0.32 11.96 -4.36
C GLU A 39 0.80 11.85 -2.91
N TYR A 40 0.13 11.06 -2.07
CA TYR A 40 0.52 10.86 -0.66
C TYR A 40 1.69 9.91 -0.49
N ILE A 41 2.28 9.39 -1.57
CA ILE A 41 3.41 8.47 -1.54
C ILE A 41 4.59 8.95 -0.67
N LYS A 42 4.85 10.26 -0.60
CA LYS A 42 5.91 10.84 0.24
C LYS A 42 5.47 11.22 1.65
N ARG A 43 4.18 11.08 1.98
CA ARG A 43 3.65 11.43 3.32
C ARG A 43 4.00 10.33 4.31
N TYR A 44 4.08 10.70 5.58
CA TYR A 44 4.18 9.74 6.68
C TYR A 44 2.78 9.26 7.11
N PRO A 45 2.66 8.07 7.73
CA PRO A 45 1.36 7.53 8.17
C PRO A 45 0.71 8.28 9.33
N HIS A 46 1.49 8.98 10.17
CA HIS A 46 0.97 9.65 11.37
C HIS A 46 -0.27 10.55 11.14
N PRO A 47 -0.35 11.36 10.06
CA PRO A 47 -1.56 12.16 9.75
C PRO A 47 -2.71 11.39 9.10
N PHE A 48 -2.60 10.08 8.85
CA PHE A 48 -3.67 9.32 8.20
C PHE A 48 -4.78 8.98 9.19
N SER A 49 -6.03 9.10 8.74
CA SER A 49 -7.17 8.53 9.47
C SER A 49 -7.01 7.02 9.62
N GLY A 50 -7.69 6.42 10.61
CA GLY A 50 -7.67 4.96 10.82
C GLY A 50 -7.99 4.18 9.54
N GLY A 51 -9.03 4.59 8.80
CA GLY A 51 -9.38 3.99 7.52
C GLY A 51 -8.31 4.16 6.42
N GLN A 52 -7.60 5.30 6.37
CA GLN A 52 -6.50 5.48 5.42
C GLN A 52 -5.30 4.58 5.78
N SER A 53 -5.00 4.42 7.07
CA SER A 53 -3.95 3.53 7.56
C SER A 53 -4.26 2.06 7.25
N GLN A 54 -5.50 1.62 7.47
CA GLN A 54 -5.96 0.29 7.05
C GLN A 54 -5.81 0.08 5.54
N ARG A 55 -6.27 1.04 4.72
CA ARG A 55 -6.16 0.96 3.26
C ARG A 55 -4.71 0.93 2.78
N THR A 56 -3.81 1.63 3.47
CA THR A 56 -2.36 1.54 3.24
C THR A 56 -1.83 0.12 3.52
N GLY A 57 -2.30 -0.52 4.59
CA GLY A 57 -2.00 -1.93 4.89
C GLY A 57 -2.50 -2.89 3.82
N ILE A 58 -3.73 -2.69 3.32
CA ILE A 58 -4.30 -3.48 2.22
C ILE A 58 -3.47 -3.31 0.95
N ALA A 59 -3.09 -2.07 0.59
CA ALA A 59 -2.23 -1.79 -0.56
C ALA A 59 -0.89 -2.53 -0.49
N ARG A 60 -0.26 -2.54 0.71
CA ARG A 60 0.96 -3.32 0.97
C ARG A 60 0.74 -4.82 0.76
N GLY A 61 -0.39 -5.37 1.25
CA GLY A 61 -0.74 -6.78 1.01
C GLY A 61 -0.93 -7.10 -0.48
N LEU A 62 -1.61 -6.22 -1.21
CA LEU A 62 -1.83 -6.36 -2.66
C LEU A 62 -0.53 -6.29 -3.46
N ALA A 63 0.47 -5.52 -3.00
CA ALA A 63 1.79 -5.47 -3.64
C ALA A 63 2.47 -6.85 -3.70
N CYS A 64 2.15 -7.76 -2.77
CA CYS A 64 2.67 -9.13 -2.76
C CYS A 64 2.06 -10.05 -3.83
N LYS A 65 1.03 -9.62 -4.58
CA LYS A 65 0.33 -10.41 -5.62
C LYS A 65 -0.03 -11.85 -5.18
N ARG A 66 -0.46 -12.01 -3.92
CA ARG A 66 -0.86 -13.32 -3.37
C ARG A 66 -2.33 -13.59 -3.71
N GLU A 67 -2.68 -14.88 -3.81
CA GLU A 67 -4.06 -15.31 -4.07
C GLU A 67 -5.00 -15.07 -2.89
N VAL A 68 -4.46 -14.96 -1.67
CA VAL A 68 -5.21 -14.78 -0.43
C VAL A 68 -4.55 -13.71 0.44
N ILE A 69 -5.36 -12.81 1.00
CA ILE A 69 -4.97 -11.83 2.01
C ILE A 69 -5.85 -12.05 3.24
N ILE A 70 -5.23 -12.16 4.41
CA ILE A 70 -5.93 -12.25 5.70
C ILE A 70 -5.87 -10.88 6.37
N CYS A 71 -7.01 -10.37 6.80
CA CYS A 71 -7.12 -9.09 7.48
C CYS A 71 -7.86 -9.28 8.81
N GLU A 72 -7.23 -8.88 9.92
CA GLU A 72 -7.78 -9.04 11.27
C GLU A 72 -8.84 -7.99 11.62
N ASP A 73 -8.68 -6.74 11.16
CA ASP A 73 -9.60 -5.63 11.47
C ASP A 73 -9.98 -4.85 10.19
N THR A 74 -11.07 -5.23 9.51
CA THR A 74 -11.50 -4.59 8.24
C THR A 74 -12.75 -3.72 8.35
N VAL A 75 -13.29 -3.49 9.54
CA VAL A 75 -14.49 -2.66 9.68
C VAL A 75 -14.10 -1.20 9.47
N PRO A 76 -14.59 -0.52 8.41
CA PRO A 76 -14.33 0.90 8.24
C PRO A 76 -15.12 1.65 9.31
N SER A 77 -14.43 2.39 10.19
CA SER A 77 -15.13 3.47 10.89
C SER A 77 -15.56 4.48 9.83
N ARG A 78 -16.87 4.69 9.77
CA ARG A 78 -17.60 5.44 8.74
C ARG A 78 -17.00 6.81 8.44
#